data_AF-A0A259ME40-F1
#
_entry.id   AF-A0A259ME40-F1
#
_cell.length_a   1.000
_cell.length_b   1.000
_cell.length_c   1.000
_cell.angle_alpha   90.00
_cell.angle_beta   90.00
_cell.angle_gamma   90.00
#
_symmetry.space_group_name_H-M   'P 1'
#
loop_
_entity.id
_entity.type
_entity.pdbx_description
1 polymer ?
#
loop_
_entity_poly.entity_id
_entity_poly.type
_entity_poly.pdbx_seq_one_letter_code
_entity_poly.pdbx_strand_id
1 'polypeptide(L)' 'MKKALLAAAAIVALPVAAQAQAPQPGLYIGAEGGINWLTNFTANTNIPAFPTVNVTPQLGWMAGGVIGYDFVGPRVELEG' A
#
# COMPACT_ATOMS: atom_id res chain seq x y z
N MET A 1 -21.32 2.04 -9.26
CA MET A 1 -21.12 1.31 -10.53
C MET A 1 -20.39 2.17 -11.57
N LYS A 2 -21.01 3.19 -12.18
CA LYS A 2 -20.38 3.97 -13.29
C LYS A 2 -19.05 4.65 -12.92
N LYS A 3 -18.95 5.22 -11.70
CA LYS A 3 -17.72 5.85 -11.19
C LYS A 3 -16.58 4.85 -10.95
N ALA A 4 -16.91 3.66 -10.42
CA ALA A 4 -15.94 2.60 -10.20
C ALA A 4 -15.40 2.02 -11.52
N LEU A 5 -16.28 1.91 -12.54
CA LEU A 5 -15.89 1.46 -13.86
C LEU A 5 -14.96 2.47 -14.57
N LEU A 6 -15.24 3.77 -14.41
CA LEU A 6 -14.37 4.84 -14.92
C LEU A 6 -13.00 4.86 -14.24
N ALA A 7 -12.97 4.67 -12.91
CA ALA A 7 -11.72 4.56 -12.16
C ALA A 7 -10.90 3.33 -12.60
N ALA A 8 -11.54 2.18 -12.77
CA ALA A 8 -10.88 0.98 -13.27
C ALA A 8 -10.33 1.17 -14.69
N ALA A 9 -11.10 1.79 -15.59
CA ALA A 9 -10.65 2.08 -16.95
C ALA A 9 -9.44 3.03 -16.97
N ALA A 10 -9.42 4.03 -16.09
CA ALA A 10 -8.27 4.94 -15.96
C ALA A 10 -7.01 4.21 -15.48
N ILE A 11 -7.13 3.31 -14.50
CA ILE A 11 -6.02 2.48 -13.98
C ILE A 11 -5.46 1.57 -15.08
N VAL A 12 -6.33 0.97 -15.90
CA VAL A 12 -5.92 0.07 -16.99
C VAL A 12 -5.29 0.83 -18.16
N ALA A 13 -5.67 2.09 -18.40
CA ALA A 13 -5.12 2.91 -19.49
C ALA A 13 -3.79 3.60 -19.13
N LEU A 14 -3.51 3.80 -17.83
CA LEU A 14 -2.28 4.43 -17.33
C LEU A 14 -0.97 3.81 -17.87
N PRO A 15 -0.80 2.47 -17.94
CA PRO A 15 0.41 1.84 -18.47
C PRO A 15 0.70 2.16 -19.94
N VAL A 16 -0.32 2.46 -20.75
CA VAL A 16 -0.16 2.74 -22.19
C VAL A 16 0.31 4.18 -22.42
N ALA A 17 0.00 5.10 -21.50
CA ALA A 17 0.50 6.47 -21.53
C ALA A 17 1.89 6.62 -20.90
N ALA A 18 2.30 5.67 -20.06
CA ALA A 18 3.64 5.58 -19.51
C ALA A 18 4.59 5.01 -20.57
N GLN A 19 5.05 5.86 -21.49
CA GLN A 19 6.20 5.50 -22.32
C GLN A 19 7.36 5.10 -21.39
N ALA A 20 7.98 3.94 -21.64
CA ALA A 20 9.11 3.47 -20.84
C ALA A 20 10.21 4.53 -20.87
N GLN A 21 10.40 5.24 -19.74
CA GLN A 21 11.43 6.25 -19.62
C GLN A 21 12.78 5.54 -19.74
N ALA A 22 13.62 5.99 -20.67
CA ALA A 22 15.00 5.51 -20.72
C ALA A 22 15.64 5.76 -19.34
N PRO A 23 16.37 4.80 -18.75
CA PRO A 23 16.98 5.01 -17.44
C PRO A 23 17.89 6.24 -17.49
N GLN A 24 17.56 7.25 -16.70
CA GLN A 24 18.29 8.51 -16.59
C GLN A 24 18.29 8.93 -15.11
N PRO A 25 19.41 9.48 -14.59
CA PRO A 25 19.44 9.92 -13.20
C PRO A 25 18.46 11.07 -12.97
N GLY A 26 17.78 11.11 -11.83
CA GLY A 26 16.82 12.19 -11.58
C GLY A 26 15.96 12.02 -10.34
N LEU A 27 15.31 13.12 -9.94
CA LEU A 27 14.29 13.11 -8.90
C LEU A 27 13.06 12.35 -9.37
N TYR A 28 12.48 11.55 -8.49
CA TYR A 28 11.20 10.91 -8.69
C TYR A 28 10.29 11.09 -7.48
N ILE A 29 8.98 11.06 -7.77
CA ILE A 29 7.95 10.92 -6.76
C ILE A 29 7.14 9.67 -7.07
N GLY A 30 6.78 8.92 -6.04
CA GLY A 30 5.97 7.72 -6.11
C GLY A 30 4.77 7.86 -5.18
N ALA A 31 3.73 7.11 -5.46
CA ALA A 31 2.64 6.86 -4.52
C ALA A 31 2.57 5.35 -4.30
N GLU A 32 2.36 4.96 -3.06
CA GLU A 32 2.23 3.57 -2.66
C GLU A 32 0.95 3.38 -1.84
N GLY A 33 0.47 2.15 -1.79
CA GLY A 33 -0.71 1.81 -1.03
C GLY A 33 -0.72 0.34 -0.70
N GLY A 34 -1.17 0.03 0.50
CA GLY A 34 -1.21 -1.32 1.03
C GLY A 34 -2.54 -1.59 1.70
N ILE A 35 -2.98 -2.84 1.63
CA ILE A 35 -4.04 -3.37 2.47
C ILE A 35 -3.40 -4.31 3.50
N ASN A 36 -3.91 -4.27 4.73
CA ASN A 36 -3.47 -5.16 5.80
C ASN A 36 -4.69 -5.85 6.40
N TRP A 37 -4.58 -7.16 6.66
CA TRP A 37 -5.61 -7.91 7.37
C TRP A 37 -4.97 -8.82 8.41
N LEU A 38 -5.38 -8.68 9.66
CA LEU A 38 -4.87 -9.50 10.76
C LEU A 38 -5.57 -10.87 10.76
N THR A 39 -4.85 -11.92 10.35
CA THR A 39 -5.41 -13.26 10.13
C THR A 39 -5.20 -14.25 11.30
N ASN A 40 -4.48 -13.85 12.36
CA ASN A 40 -4.19 -14.71 13.51
C ASN A 40 -4.08 -13.88 14.81
N PHE A 41 -5.20 -13.64 15.49
CA PHE A 41 -5.24 -12.83 16.71
C PHE A 41 -5.85 -13.62 17.89
N THR A 42 -5.19 -13.59 19.04
CA THR A 42 -5.69 -14.16 20.30
C THR A 42 -5.72 -13.07 21.36
N ALA A 43 -6.90 -12.72 21.87
CA ALA A 43 -7.05 -11.83 23.02
C ALA A 43 -7.40 -12.62 24.27
N ASN A 44 -6.46 -12.66 25.21
CA ASN A 44 -6.72 -13.08 26.58
C ASN A 44 -6.72 -11.86 27.49
N THR A 45 -7.55 -11.88 28.53
CA THR A 45 -7.50 -10.84 29.57
C THR A 45 -7.02 -11.43 30.88
N ASN A 46 -6.40 -10.59 31.71
CA ASN A 46 -6.07 -10.93 33.09
C ASN A 46 -7.22 -10.63 34.06
N ILE A 47 -8.44 -10.37 33.56
CA ILE A 47 -9.63 -10.11 34.38
C ILE A 47 -10.39 -11.43 34.53
N PRO A 48 -10.46 -12.03 35.73
CA PRO A 48 -11.07 -13.36 35.93
C PRO A 48 -12.55 -13.44 35.53
N ALA A 49 -13.28 -12.33 35.59
CA ALA A 49 -14.68 -12.24 35.18
C ALA A 49 -14.87 -12.21 33.65
N PHE A 50 -13.83 -11.92 32.86
CA PHE A 50 -13.89 -11.80 31.41
C PHE A 50 -12.67 -12.49 30.75
N PRO A 51 -12.56 -13.82 30.84
CA PRO A 51 -11.36 -14.56 30.42
C PRO A 51 -11.09 -14.47 28.90
N THR A 52 -12.08 -14.07 28.11
CA THR A 52 -11.97 -13.98 26.64
C THR A 52 -12.63 -12.69 26.16
N VAL A 53 -11.97 -12.02 25.20
CA VAL A 53 -12.53 -10.84 24.52
C VAL A 53 -12.71 -11.18 23.05
N ASN A 54 -13.91 -10.92 22.53
CA ASN A 54 -14.17 -11.04 21.11
C ASN A 54 -13.52 -9.86 20.38
N VAL A 55 -12.61 -10.15 19.46
CA VAL A 55 -12.00 -9.15 18.59
C VAL A 55 -12.29 -9.52 17.16
N THR A 56 -12.85 -8.57 16.42
CA THR A 56 -13.14 -8.70 15.00
C THR A 56 -12.18 -7.79 14.24
N PRO A 57 -11.06 -8.33 13.71
CA PRO A 57 -10.15 -7.52 12.92
C PRO A 57 -10.86 -6.96 11.69
N GLN A 58 -10.60 -5.70 11.39
CA GLN A 58 -11.11 -5.01 10.21
C GLN A 58 -9.99 -4.88 9.16
N LEU A 59 -10.37 -4.66 7.89
CA LEU A 59 -9.42 -4.29 6.84
C LEU A 59 -8.70 -3.00 7.24
N GLY A 60 -7.39 -3.08 7.41
CA GLY A 60 -6.52 -1.91 7.42
C GLY A 60 -6.15 -1.52 6.00
N TRP A 61 -5.94 -0.24 5.76
CA TRP A 61 -5.33 0.26 4.54
C TRP A 61 -4.37 1.39 4.88
N MET A 62 -3.39 1.58 4.01
CA MET A 62 -2.42 2.67 4.09
C MET A 62 -2.20 3.22 2.68
N ALA A 63 -1.95 4.52 2.59
CA ALA A 63 -1.44 5.17 1.40
C ALA A 63 -0.23 5.99 1.80
N GLY A 64 0.83 5.89 1.01
CA GLY A 64 2.10 6.54 1.22
C GLY A 64 2.56 7.27 -0.03
N GLY A 65 3.57 8.11 0.14
CA GLY A 65 4.26 8.77 -0.95
C GLY A 65 5.75 8.59 -0.79
N VAL A 66 6.44 8.37 -1.90
CA VAL A 66 7.89 8.25 -1.95
C VAL A 66 8.42 9.47 -2.68
N ILE A 67 9.51 10.06 -2.18
CA ILE A 67 10.34 11.00 -2.93
C ILE A 67 11.76 10.50 -2.90
N GLY A 68 12.42 10.45 -4.06
CA GLY A 68 13.77 9.90 -4.15
C GLY A 68 14.53 10.44 -5.34
N TYR A 69 15.78 9.99 -5.48
CA TYR A 69 16.65 10.29 -6.61
C TYR A 69 17.21 8.98 -7.17
N ASP A 70 17.00 8.73 -8.46
CA ASP A 70 17.53 7.55 -9.15
C ASP A 70 18.93 7.86 -9.68
N PHE A 71 19.89 6.96 -9.42
CA PHE A 71 21.26 7.04 -9.95
C PHE A 71 21.49 6.13 -11.18
N VAL A 72 20.46 5.43 -11.66
CA VAL A 72 20.52 4.44 -12.76
C VAL A 72 21.30 3.17 -12.37
N GLY A 73 21.27 2.79 -11.08
CA GLY A 73 21.99 1.65 -10.50
C GLY A 73 21.18 0.93 -9.40
N PRO A 74 21.76 -0.06 -8.71
CA PRO A 74 21.07 -0.76 -7.62
C PRO A 74 20.62 0.21 -6.52
N ARG A 75 19.36 0.08 -6.09
CA ARG A 75 18.70 0.98 -5.14
C ARG A 75 18.82 0.43 -3.72
N VAL A 76 19.00 1.31 -2.75
CA VAL A 76 18.82 1.02 -1.33
C VAL A 76 17.63 1.87 -0.87
N GLU A 77 16.54 1.21 -0.51
CA GLU A 77 15.29 1.85 -0.10
C GLU A 77 15.07 1.58 1.40
N LEU A 78 14.67 2.62 2.13
CA LEU A 78 14.24 2.55 3.52
C LEU A 78 12.72 2.70 3.51
N GLU A 79 12.01 1.62 3.77
CA GLU A 79 10.54 1.58 3.72
C GLU A 79 9.93 1.58 5.13
N GLY A 80 8.73 2.14 5.26
CA GLY A 80 8.00 2.31 6.53
C GLY A 80 6.50 2.23 6.36
#